data_AF-A0A3A4WZS7-F1
#
_entry.id   AF-A0A3A4WZS7-F1
#
_cell.length_a   1.000
_cell.length_b   1.000
_cell.length_c   1.000
_cell.angle_alpha   90.00
_cell.angle_beta   90.00
_cell.angle_gamma   90.00
#
_symmetry.space_group_name_H-M   'P 1'
#
loop_
_entity.id
_entity.type
_entity.pdbx_description
1 polymer ?
#
loop_
_entity_poly.entity_id
_entity_poly.type
_entity_poly.pdbx_seq_one_letter_code
_entity_poly.pdbx_strand_id
1 'polypeptide(L)' 'MENEQRTAELEALRRYWEEQIESWQESGLSQCEFCRRHNLKYHRFVYWRKRFIQPAAPIRPQGIVELPFAIGTAGLMPG' A
#
# COMPACT_ATOMS: atom_id res chain seq x y z
N MET A 1 15.41 -21.81 18.96
CA MET A 1 16.30 -21.55 17.82
C MET A 1 15.56 -21.51 16.47
N GLU A 2 14.78 -22.54 16.05
CA GLU A 2 14.04 -22.50 14.76
C GLU A 2 12.83 -21.55 14.74
N ASN A 3 12.18 -21.31 15.89
CA ASN A 3 10.99 -20.46 15.97
C ASN A 3 11.32 -18.96 15.99
N GLU A 4 12.50 -18.59 16.50
CA GLU A 4 12.98 -17.20 16.60
C GLU A 4 13.40 -16.62 15.24
N GLN A 5 13.88 -17.48 14.33
CA GLN A 5 14.21 -17.08 12.96
C GLN A 5 12.96 -16.73 12.15
N ARG A 6 11.87 -17.52 12.30
CA ARG A 6 10.60 -17.22 11.62
C ARG A 6 10.01 -15.89 12.06
N THR A 7 10.09 -15.55 13.34
CA THR A 7 9.62 -14.23 13.82
C THR A 7 10.43 -13.09 13.22
N ALA A 8 11.75 -13.23 13.16
CA ALA A 8 12.61 -12.20 12.57
C ALA A 8 12.37 -11.99 11.06
N GLU A 9 12.18 -13.07 10.30
CA GLU A 9 11.83 -12.98 8.88
C GLU A 9 10.46 -12.32 8.65
N LEU A 10 9.48 -12.62 9.51
CA LEU A 10 8.15 -11.98 9.46
C LEU A 10 8.23 -10.48 9.78
N GLU A 11 9.07 -10.09 10.74
CA GLU A 11 9.31 -8.69 11.08
C GLU A 11 10.02 -7.94 9.95
N ALA A 12 11.03 -8.55 9.33
CA ALA A 12 11.72 -7.97 8.18
C ALA A 12 10.75 -7.80 6.99
N LEU A 13 9.92 -8.80 6.72
CA LEU A 13 8.90 -8.73 5.68
C LEU A 13 7.89 -7.62 5.98
N ARG A 14 7.46 -7.48 7.24
CA ARG A 14 6.57 -6.40 7.66
C ARG A 14 7.17 -5.03 7.36
N ARG A 15 8.41 -4.78 7.78
CA ARG A 15 9.12 -3.50 7.54
C ARG A 15 9.25 -3.21 6.05
N TYR A 16 9.64 -4.21 5.27
CA TYR A 16 9.70 -4.07 3.82
C TYR A 16 8.37 -3.61 3.22
N TRP A 17 7.25 -4.24 3.61
CA TRP A 17 5.94 -3.83 3.11
C TRP A 17 5.48 -2.47 3.63
N GLU A 18 5.83 -2.10 4.85
CA GLU A 18 5.58 -0.76 5.41
C GLU A 18 6.20 0.31 4.51
N GLU A 19 7.49 0.19 4.21
CA GLU A 19 8.21 1.10 3.31
C GLU A 19 7.60 1.14 1.89
N GLN A 20 7.17 -0.01 1.36
CA GLN A 20 6.49 -0.03 0.05
C GLN A 20 5.13 0.68 0.09
N ILE A 21 4.37 0.59 1.19
CA ILE A 21 3.09 1.29 1.33
C ILE A 21 3.32 2.79 1.47
N GLU A 22 4.31 3.22 2.26
CA GLU A 22 4.68 4.64 2.39
C GLU A 22 5.12 5.21 1.04
N SER A 23 6.06 4.54 0.36
CA SER A 23 6.52 4.95 -0.96
C SER A 23 5.39 5.00 -1.99
N TRP A 24 4.42 4.08 -1.92
CA TRP A 24 3.21 4.12 -2.74
C TRP A 24 2.34 5.34 -2.45
N GLN A 25 2.13 5.67 -1.17
CA GLN A 25 1.35 6.85 -0.77
C GLN A 25 2.01 8.15 -1.22
N GLU A 26 3.33 8.26 -1.07
CA GLU A 26 4.11 9.41 -1.53
C GLU A 26 4.13 9.54 -3.04
N SER A 27 4.17 8.41 -3.75
CA SER A 27 4.19 8.40 -5.23
C SER A 27 2.87 8.85 -5.84
N GLY A 28 1.75 8.79 -5.12
CA GLY A 28 0.41 9.12 -5.65
C GLY A 28 -0.06 8.21 -6.79
N LEU A 29 0.62 7.09 -7.02
CA LEU A 29 0.33 6.17 -8.12
C LEU A 29 -0.89 5.29 -7.81
N SER A 30 -1.56 4.78 -8.83
CA SER A 30 -2.56 3.73 -8.62
C SER A 30 -1.89 2.41 -8.19
N GLN A 31 -2.58 1.61 -7.38
CA GLN A 31 -2.05 0.35 -6.81
C GLN A 31 -1.51 -0.60 -7.89
N CYS A 32 -2.23 -0.71 -9.01
CA CYS A 32 -1.83 -1.55 -10.14
C CYS A 32 -0.54 -1.03 -10.80
N GLU A 33 -0.38 0.29 -10.90
CA GLU A 33 0.78 0.89 -11.54
C GLU A 33 2.03 0.79 -10.64
N PHE A 34 1.88 1.03 -9.34
CA PHE A 34 2.94 0.82 -8.37
C PHE A 34 3.38 -0.66 -8.33
N CYS A 35 2.43 -1.60 -8.31
CA CYS A 35 2.74 -3.03 -8.37
C CYS A 35 3.48 -3.42 -9.66
N ARG A 36 3.13 -2.82 -10.81
CA ARG A 36 3.82 -3.08 -12.08
C ARG A 36 5.25 -2.53 -12.07
N ARG A 37 5.46 -1.29 -11.62
CA ARG A 37 6.78 -0.64 -11.59
C ARG A 37 7.74 -1.32 -10.61
N HIS A 38 7.25 -1.73 -9.44
CA HIS A 38 8.05 -2.35 -8.38
C HIS A 38 8.02 -3.90 -8.42
N ASN A 39 7.42 -4.48 -9.46
CA ASN A 39 7.23 -5.94 -9.60
C ASN A 39 6.61 -6.62 -8.36
N LEU A 40 5.70 -5.91 -7.68
CA LEU A 40 5.07 -6.40 -6.46
C LEU A 40 3.89 -7.30 -6.79
N LYS A 41 3.71 -8.34 -5.96
CA LYS A 41 2.53 -9.21 -6.02
C LYS A 41 1.31 -8.44 -5.53
N TYR A 42 0.40 -8.12 -6.45
CA TYR A 42 -0.82 -7.35 -6.17
C TYR A 42 -1.60 -7.85 -4.95
N HIS A 43 -1.85 -9.16 -4.86
CA HIS A 43 -2.61 -9.73 -3.73
C HIS A 43 -1.92 -9.55 -2.37
N ARG A 44 -0.57 -9.59 -2.32
CA ARG A 44 0.20 -9.34 -1.08
C ARG A 44 0.16 -7.87 -0.73
N PHE A 45 0.33 -7.00 -1.72
CA PHE A 45 0.23 -5.56 -1.55
C PHE A 45 -1.13 -5.17 -0.97
N VAL A 46 -2.23 -5.67 -1.54
CA VAL A 46 -3.58 -5.40 -1.01
C VAL A 46 -3.74 -5.89 0.44
N TYR A 47 -3.21 -7.06 0.78
CA TYR A 47 -3.25 -7.58 2.15
C TYR A 47 -2.49 -6.66 3.13
N TRP A 48 -1.25 -6.30 2.82
CA TRP A 48 -0.43 -5.43 3.67
C TRP A 48 -0.98 -4.01 3.75
N ARG A 49 -1.45 -3.45 2.63
CA ARG A 49 -2.14 -2.17 2.59
C ARG A 49 -3.35 -2.17 3.54
N LYS A 50 -4.18 -3.22 3.50
CA LYS A 50 -5.32 -3.37 4.41
C LYS A 50 -4.89 -3.46 5.87
N ARG A 51 -3.72 -4.04 6.15
CA ARG A 51 -3.18 -4.19 7.50
C ARG A 51 -2.58 -2.91 8.07
N PHE A 52 -1.96 -2.08 7.23
CA PHE A 52 -1.33 -0.82 7.65
C PHE A 52 -2.28 0.38 7.58
N ILE A 53 -3.15 0.45 6.57
CA ILE A 53 -4.02 1.61 6.33
C ILE A 53 -5.39 1.47 7.01
N GLN A 54 -5.90 0.26 7.21
CA GLN A 54 -7.11 0.10 8.00
C GLN A 54 -6.71 -0.11 9.47
N PRO A 55 -7.02 0.83 10.37
CA PRO A 55 -7.00 0.50 11.78
C PRO A 55 -7.99 -0.64 11.98
N ALA A 56 -7.60 -1.67 12.72
CA ALA A 56 -8.50 -2.72 13.16
C ALA A 56 -9.55 -2.12 14.09
N ALA A 57 -10.55 -1.46 13.52
CA ALA A 57 -11.70 -0.92 14.22
C ALA A 57 -12.95 -1.51 13.56
N PRO A 58 -13.93 -1.97 14.37
CA PRO A 58 -15.16 -2.53 13.86
C PRO A 58 -15.87 -1.47 13.02
N ILE A 59 -16.42 -1.91 11.90
CA ILE A 59 -17.21 -1.12 10.98
C ILE A 59 -18.32 -0.40 11.77
N ARG A 60 -18.11 0.88 12.08
CA ARG A 60 -19.21 1.84 12.30
C ARG A 60 -19.22 2.73 11.07
N PRO A 61 -20.24 2.65 10.21
CA PRO A 61 -20.35 3.54 9.06
C PRO A 61 -20.72 4.93 9.59
N GLN A 62 -19.72 5.77 9.87
CA GLN A 62 -19.89 7.16 10.25
C GLN A 62 -19.04 7.98 9.30
N GLY A 63 -19.67 8.48 8.23
CA GLY A 63 -19.14 9.54 7.38
C GLY A 63 -18.00 9.11 6.44
N ILE A 64 -18.35 8.77 5.20
CA ILE A 64 -17.44 8.97 4.07
C ILE A 64 -17.16 10.48 4.02
N VAL A 65 -15.95 10.87 4.41
CA VAL A 65 -15.38 12.16 4.02
C VAL A 65 -14.79 11.94 2.64
N GLU A 66 -15.41 12.55 1.63
CA GLU A 66 -14.87 12.61 0.28
C GLU A 66 -13.58 13.43 0.33
N LEU A 67 -12.44 12.75 0.25
CA LEU A 67 -11.21 13.39 -0.18
C LEU A 67 -11.32 13.53 -1.70
N PRO A 68 -11.11 14.72 -2.28
CA PRO A 68 -10.99 14.84 -3.71
C PRO A 68 -9.81 13.96 -4.10
N PHE A 69 -10.11 12.84 -4.77
CA PHE A 69 -9.14 12.15 -5.58
C PHE A 69 -8.62 13.23 -6.54
N ALA A 70 -7.46 13.79 -6.23
CA ALA A 70 -6.76 14.67 -7.12
C ALA A 70 -6.44 13.79 -8.34
N ILE A 71 -7.34 13.85 -9.32
CA ILE A 71 -7.09 13.46 -10.69
C ILE A 71 -5.92 14.33 -11.09
N GLY A 72 -4.70 13.81 -10.93
CA GLY A 72 -3.48 14.43 -11.41
C GLY A 72 -3.49 14.38 -12.93
N THR A 73 -4.16 15.36 -13.53
CA THR A 73 -3.97 15.75 -14.91
C THR A 73 -2.57 16.35 -15.04
N ALA A 74 -1.67 15.65 -15.72
CA ALA A 74 -0.50 16.19 -16.41
C ALA A 74 -0.16 15.13 -17.46
N GLY A 75 -0.26 15.33 -18.76
CA GLY A 75 -0.08 16.52 -19.58
C GLY A 75 0.54 15.97 -20.87
N LEU A 76 -0.17 16.06 -21.99
CA LEU A 76 0.26 16.87 -23.13
C LEU A 76 1.41 16.25 -23.97
N MET A 77 1.05 15.46 -25.00
CA MET A 77 1.35 15.69 -26.45
C MET A 77 2.78 15.28 -26.92
N PRO A 78 3.16 15.42 -28.21
CA PRO A 78 2.56 14.97 -29.47
C PRO A 78 3.58 14.17 -30.35
N GLY A 79 3.13 13.55 -31.44
CA GLY A 79 4.00 13.04 -32.50
C GLY A 79 3.40 11.90 -33.31
#